data_AF-A0A1V4PF79-F1
#
_entry.id   AF-A0A1V4PF79-F1
#
_cell.length_a   1.000
_cell.length_b   1.000
_cell.length_c   1.000
_cell.angle_alpha   90.00
_cell.angle_beta   90.00
_cell.angle_gamma   90.00
#
_symmetry.space_group_name_H-M   'P 1'
#
loop_
_entity.id
_entity.type
_entity.pdbx_description
1 polymer ?
#
loop_
_entity_poly.entity_id
_entity_poly.type
_entity_poly.pdbx_seq_one_letter_code
_entity_poly.pdbx_strand_id
1 'polypeptide(L)' 'RGSHRTVTTRRDDKAPRFPDHVSRQWNIADRPDRWWVADFPYVWTLAGFVYVSFLVDVFSRRILGWR' A
#
# COMPACT_ATOMS: atom_id res chain seq x y z
N ARG A 1 -0.04 5.54 29.80
CA ARG A 1 -0.63 5.23 28.48
C ARG A 1 0.20 4.12 27.85
N GLY A 2 -0.29 2.88 27.87
CA GLY A 2 0.45 1.73 27.36
C GLY A 2 0.60 1.81 25.85
N SER A 3 1.80 1.57 25.34
CA SER A 3 2.04 1.47 23.90
C SER A 3 1.35 0.22 23.37
N HIS A 4 0.27 0.38 22.61
CA HIS A 4 -0.37 -0.72 21.91
C HIS A 4 0.35 -0.93 20.57
N ARG A 5 1.29 -1.88 20.52
CA ARG A 5 1.99 -2.23 19.29
C ARG A 5 1.27 -3.38 18.59
N THR A 6 0.46 -3.07 17.58
CA THR A 6 -0.16 -4.09 16.73
C THR A 6 0.84 -4.51 15.64
N VAL A 7 1.33 -5.75 15.71
CA VAL A 7 2.17 -6.34 14.65
C VAL A 7 1.27 -7.20 13.77
N THR A 8 0.96 -6.70 12.57
CA THR A 8 0.03 -7.38 11.65
C THR A 8 0.72 -8.41 10.76
N THR A 9 2.01 -8.21 10.47
CA THR A 9 2.77 -9.06 9.54
C THR A 9 4.09 -9.47 10.18
N ARG A 10 4.33 -10.77 10.28
CA ARG A 10 5.64 -11.32 10.64
C ARG A 10 6.31 -11.79 9.35
N ARG A 11 7.41 -11.14 8.98
CA ARG A 11 8.20 -11.52 7.82
C ARG A 11 8.76 -12.94 8.02
N ASP A 12 8.58 -13.79 7.01
CA ASP A 12 9.29 -15.06 6.88
C ASP A 12 10.46 -14.86 5.91
N ASP A 13 11.69 -15.03 6.40
CA ASP A 13 12.90 -14.85 5.60
C ASP A 13 13.12 -16.00 4.58
N LYS A 14 12.44 -17.14 4.78
CA LYS A 14 12.51 -18.30 3.88
C LYS A 14 11.42 -18.28 2.80
N ALA A 15 10.40 -17.43 2.95
CA ALA A 15 9.34 -17.33 1.96
C ALA A 15 9.88 -16.76 0.63
N PRO A 16 9.48 -17.31 -0.53
CA PRO A 16 9.86 -16.76 -1.82
C PRO A 16 9.34 -15.33 -1.95
N ARG A 17 10.20 -14.41 -2.36
CA ARG A 17 9.80 -13.03 -2.63
C ARG A 17 9.13 -12.98 -3.99
N PHE A 18 7.98 -12.32 -4.06
CA PHE A 18 7.40 -11.97 -5.34
C PHE A 18 8.40 -11.12 -6.15
N PRO A 19 8.47 -11.32 -7.47
CA PRO A 19 9.35 -10.55 -8.34
C PRO A 19 9.03 -9.05 -8.24
N ASP A 20 10.07 -8.24 -8.04
CA ASP A 20 9.96 -6.79 -8.08
C ASP A 20 10.10 -6.30 -9.52
N HIS A 21 8.96 -6.16 -10.21
CA HIS A 21 8.91 -5.69 -11.59
C HIS A 21 9.40 -4.25 -11.78
N VAL A 22 9.46 -3.46 -10.70
CA VAL A 22 9.88 -2.05 -10.72
C VAL A 22 11.33 -1.90 -10.25
N SER A 23 11.97 -2.97 -9.75
CA SER A 23 13.33 -2.96 -9.20
C SER A 23 13.57 -1.85 -8.18
N ARG A 24 12.53 -1.50 -7.40
CA ARG A 24 12.48 -0.35 -6.47
C ARG A 24 12.76 1.02 -7.08
N GLN A 25 12.68 1.15 -8.41
CA GLN A 25 12.96 2.39 -9.15
C GLN A 25 11.72 3.30 -9.24
N TRP A 26 11.07 3.58 -8.11
CA TRP A 26 9.79 4.31 -8.04
C TRP A 26 9.84 5.73 -8.63
N ASN A 27 11.04 6.31 -8.75
CA ASN A 27 11.28 7.63 -9.33
C ASN A 27 11.37 7.63 -10.87
N ILE A 28 11.29 6.48 -11.53
CA ILE A 28 11.42 6.37 -13.00
C ILE A 28 10.08 6.48 -13.73
N ALA A 29 8.95 6.50 -13.01
CA ALA A 29 7.67 6.82 -13.64
C ALA A 29 7.76 8.23 -14.24
N ASP A 30 7.69 8.33 -15.56
CA ASP A 30 7.87 9.56 -16.35
C ASP A 30 6.56 10.10 -16.92
N ARG A 31 5.49 9.32 -16.82
CA ARG A 31 4.14 9.66 -17.28
C ARG A 31 3.06 9.00 -16.42
N PRO A 32 1.84 9.57 -16.39
CA PRO A 32 0.69 8.93 -15.74
C PRO A 32 0.39 7.55 -16.34
N ASP A 33 -0.30 6.70 -15.58
CA ASP A 33 -0.79 5.37 -16.00
C ASP A 33 0.31 4.37 -16.38
N ARG A 34 1.52 4.57 -15.86
CA ARG A 34 2.64 3.65 -16.04
C ARG A 34 2.71 2.62 -14.93
N TRP A 35 2.60 3.05 -13.67
CA TRP A 35 2.64 2.21 -12.48
C TRP A 35 1.61 2.65 -11.46
N TRP A 36 0.93 1.68 -10.85
CA TRP A 36 -0.06 1.89 -9.81
C TRP A 36 0.33 1.17 -8.53
N VAL A 37 0.03 1.79 -7.41
CA VAL A 37 0.18 1.20 -6.07
C VAL A 37 -1.20 0.95 -5.51
N ALA A 38 -1.43 -0.26 -5.01
CA ALA A 38 -2.60 -0.58 -4.22
C ALA A 38 -2.23 -0.56 -2.73
N ASP A 39 -3.00 0.14 -1.92
CA ASP A 39 -2.85 0.17 -0.45
C ASP A 39 -4.17 -0.14 0.24
N PHE A 40 -4.08 -0.76 1.43
CA PHE A 40 -5.24 -1.17 2.24
C PHE A 40 -5.17 -0.61 3.66
N PRO A 41 -5.29 0.72 3.84
CA PRO A 41 -5.25 1.33 5.15
C PRO A 41 -6.42 0.90 6.04
N TYR A 42 -6.12 0.87 7.32
CA TYR A 42 -7.10 0.71 8.39
C TYR A 42 -7.65 2.08 8.76
N VAL A 43 -8.96 2.28 8.61
CA VAL A 43 -9.62 3.55 8.91
C VAL A 43 -10.54 3.35 10.11
N TRP A 44 -10.31 4.15 11.16
CA TRP A 44 -11.19 4.20 12.33
C TRP A 44 -12.47 4.98 12.02
N THR A 45 -13.59 4.44 12.46
CA THR A 45 -14.93 5.03 12.36
C THR A 45 -15.58 5.02 13.74
N LEU A 46 -16.71 5.72 13.90
CA LEU A 46 -17.47 5.71 15.16
C LEU A 46 -18.05 4.32 15.51
N ALA A 47 -18.24 3.45 14.52
CA ALA A 47 -18.81 2.12 14.69
C ALA A 47 -17.75 1.00 14.81
N GLY A 48 -16.46 1.32 14.76
CA GLY A 48 -15.36 0.36 14.72
C GLY A 48 -14.37 0.68 13.61
N PHE A 49 -13.83 -0.33 12.94
CA PHE A 49 -12.83 -0.14 11.90
C PHE A 49 -13.23 -0.75 10.56
N VAL A 50 -12.71 -0.16 9.50
CA VAL A 50 -12.88 -0.66 8.14
C VAL A 50 -11.53 -0.68 7.41
N TYR A 51 -11.36 -1.65 6.52
CA TYR A 51 -10.31 -1.60 5.52
C TYR A 51 -10.83 -0.87 4.30
N VAL A 52 -10.10 0.13 3.85
CA VAL A 52 -10.38 0.83 2.58
C VAL A 52 -9.32 0.40 1.59
N SER A 53 -9.72 0.09 0.37
CA SER A 53 -8.83 -0.18 -0.75
C SER A 53 -8.58 1.12 -1.52
N PHE A 54 -7.33 1.44 -1.83
CA PHE A 54 -6.95 2.57 -2.67
C PHE A 54 -6.07 2.10 -3.83
N LEU A 55 -6.33 2.61 -5.03
CA LEU A 55 -5.40 2.57 -6.15
C LEU A 55 -4.86 3.98 -6.40
N VAL A 56 -3.55 4.13 -6.41
CA VAL A 56 -2.87 5.42 -6.59
C VAL A 56 -1.89 5.34 -7.76
N ASP A 57 -1.90 6.34 -8.63
CA ASP A 57 -0.91 6.50 -9.70
C ASP A 57 0.42 7.01 -9.14
N VAL A 58 1.53 6.31 -9.45
CA VAL A 58 2.85 6.62 -8.88
C VAL A 58 3.38 7.98 -9.35
N PHE A 59 3.10 8.36 -10.59
CA PHE A 59 3.60 9.60 -11.17
C PHE A 59 2.83 10.83 -10.66
N SER A 60 1.51 10.84 -10.87
CA SER A 60 0.64 11.98 -10.57
C SER A 60 0.18 12.05 -9.11
N ARG A 61 0.36 10.97 -8.35
CA ARG A 61 -0.14 10.80 -6.96
C ARG A 61 -1.66 10.93 -6.84
N ARG A 62 -2.38 10.77 -7.95
CA ARG A 62 -3.85 10.80 -7.97
C ARG A 62 -4.41 9.46 -7.51
N ILE A 63 -5.51 9.52 -6.76
CA ILE A 63 -6.31 8.35 -6.44
C ILE A 63 -7.13 7.99 -7.68
N LEU A 64 -6.87 6.81 -8.23
CA LEU A 64 -7.55 6.29 -9.41
C LEU A 64 -8.87 5.59 -9.05
N GLY A 65 -8.96 5.05 -7.84
CA GLY A 65 -10.16 4.39 -7.34
C GLY A 65 -10.03 4.02 -5.87
N TRP A 66 -11.16 3.85 -5.21
CA TRP A 66 -11.22 3.37 -3.84
C TRP A 66 -12.54 2.64 -3.57
N ARG A 67 -12.52 1.72 -2.60
CA ARG A 67 -13.70 1.01 -2.10
C ARG A 67 -13.52 0.60 -0.65
#